data_AF-A0A358SKP7-F1
#
_entry.id   AF-A0A358SKP7-F1
#
_cell.length_a   1.000
_cell.length_b   1.000
_cell.length_c   1.000
_cell.angle_alpha   90.00
_cell.angle_beta   90.00
_cell.angle_gamma   90.00
#
_symmetry.space_group_name_H-M   'P 1'
#
loop_
_entity.id
_entity.type
_entity.pdbx_description
1 polymer ?
#
loop_
_entity_poly.entity_id
_entity_poly.type
_entity_poly.pdbx_seq_one_letter_code
_entity_poly.pdbx_strand_id
1 'polypeptide(L)'
;KLKQVCNHPAHLLGDGSRLAGRSGKLARLEEICEEIVADGDRGLCFTQYAEFGRMLQPYLAARLGCEVLYLHGGTPKRQRDAMVARFQAETEPALFILSLKAGGTGLNLTAASHVIHVDRWWNPAVEDQATDRAFRIGQRRDVQVRKFVCVGTVEERIDAMIEEKKALAGKIVGTGESWLADMSVADLRDVIALAPEAVSQ
;
A
#
# COMPACT_ATOMS: atom_id res chain seq x y z
N LYS A 1 -1.64 13.52 7.49
CA LYS A 1 -1.83 13.33 8.94
C LYS A 1 -2.84 12.21 9.26
N LEU A 2 -4.14 12.34 8.96
CA LEU A 2 -5.12 11.27 9.30
C LEU A 2 -4.80 9.91 8.65
N LYS A 3 -4.47 9.88 7.36
CA LYS A 3 -4.00 8.64 6.69
C LYS A 3 -2.70 8.07 7.30
N GLN A 4 -1.81 8.93 7.80
CA GLN A 4 -0.55 8.49 8.42
C GLN A 4 -0.82 7.77 9.76
N VAL A 5 -1.74 8.27 10.58
CA VAL A 5 -2.11 7.58 11.84
C VAL A 5 -2.87 6.28 11.59
N CYS A 6 -3.69 6.21 10.53
CA CYS A 6 -4.33 4.95 10.10
C CYS A 6 -3.29 3.88 9.74
N ASN A 7 -2.16 4.30 9.14
CA ASN A 7 -1.03 3.40 8.89
C ASN A 7 -0.31 3.03 10.17
N HIS A 8 0.19 4.02 10.91
CA HIS A 8 0.92 3.80 12.15
C HIS A 8 1.11 5.11 12.96
N PRO A 9 0.98 5.11 14.30
CA PRO A 9 1.26 6.30 15.13
C PRO A 9 2.67 6.87 14.92
N ALA A 10 3.71 6.02 14.89
CA ALA A 10 5.09 6.45 14.62
C ALA A 10 5.26 7.08 13.23
N HIS A 11 4.40 6.74 12.26
CA HIS A 11 4.42 7.37 10.94
C HIS A 11 3.84 8.79 10.98
N LEU A 12 2.82 9.04 11.80
CA LEU A 12 2.35 10.40 12.05
C LEU A 12 3.38 11.23 12.84
N LEU A 13 3.97 10.64 13.90
CA LEU A 13 4.81 11.36 14.86
C LEU A 13 6.24 11.59 14.36
N GLY A 14 6.77 10.67 13.54
CA GLY A 14 8.16 10.74 13.05
C GLY A 14 9.19 10.65 14.18
N ASP A 15 8.84 10.03 15.30
CA ASP A 15 9.60 10.07 16.56
C ASP A 15 10.50 8.83 16.79
N GLY A 16 10.53 7.89 15.83
CA GLY A 16 11.29 6.64 15.95
C GLY A 16 10.74 5.66 17.00
N SER A 17 9.52 5.88 17.47
CA SER A 17 8.88 4.98 18.43
C SER A 17 8.62 3.59 17.85
N ARG A 18 8.53 2.58 18.74
CA ARG A 18 8.35 1.17 18.34
C ARG A 18 7.18 0.97 17.38
N LEU A 19 7.33 0.06 16.42
CA LEU A 19 6.27 -0.30 15.47
C LEU A 19 5.33 -1.39 16.01
N ALA A 20 5.88 -2.45 16.59
CA ALA A 20 5.10 -3.61 17.03
C ALA A 20 3.92 -3.23 17.96
N GLY A 21 2.75 -3.83 17.72
CA GLY A 21 1.59 -3.76 18.61
C GLY A 21 0.95 -2.37 18.77
N ARG A 22 1.10 -1.47 17.79
CA ARG A 22 0.56 -0.09 17.85
C ARG A 22 -0.30 0.30 16.65
N SER A 23 -0.51 -0.61 15.70
CA SER A 23 -1.36 -0.40 14.53
C SER A 23 -2.03 -1.70 14.12
N GLY A 24 -3.36 -1.68 13.98
CA GLY A 24 -4.12 -2.81 13.46
C GLY A 24 -3.77 -3.14 12.01
N LYS A 25 -3.45 -2.13 11.19
CA LYS A 25 -2.96 -2.36 9.83
C LYS A 25 -1.60 -3.05 9.81
N LEU A 26 -0.70 -2.66 10.71
CA LEU A 26 0.60 -3.32 10.81
C LEU A 26 0.40 -4.77 11.25
N ALA A 27 -0.43 -5.03 12.27
CA ALA A 27 -0.74 -6.40 12.69
C ALA A 27 -1.27 -7.25 11.53
N ARG A 28 -2.21 -6.71 10.76
CA ARG A 28 -2.75 -7.40 9.58
C ARG A 28 -1.71 -7.59 8.46
N LEU A 29 -0.81 -6.62 8.28
CA LEU A 29 0.30 -6.74 7.32
C LEU A 29 1.25 -7.88 7.74
N GLU A 30 1.58 -7.95 9.03
CA GLU A 30 2.45 -8.99 9.58
C GLU A 30 1.88 -10.39 9.32
N GLU A 31 0.62 -10.62 9.69
CA GLU A 31 -0.07 -11.91 9.47
C GLU A 31 0.00 -12.34 8.00
N ILE A 32 -0.31 -11.42 7.08
CA ILE A 32 -0.34 -11.73 5.65
C ILE A 32 1.07 -11.97 5.12
N CYS A 33 2.05 -11.19 5.55
CA CYS A 33 3.43 -11.38 5.14
C CYS A 33 4.01 -12.70 5.69
N GLU A 34 3.64 -13.10 6.90
CA GLU A 34 4.00 -14.39 7.49
C GLU A 34 3.42 -15.56 6.67
N GLU A 35 2.14 -15.48 6.27
CA GLU A 35 1.50 -16.44 5.37
C GLU A 35 2.26 -16.54 4.03
N ILE A 36 2.53 -15.41 3.38
CA ILE A 36 3.24 -15.35 2.08
C ILE A 36 4.61 -16.03 2.17
N VAL A 37 5.38 -15.73 3.23
CA VAL A 37 6.71 -16.31 3.40
C VAL A 37 6.64 -17.80 3.73
N ALA A 38 5.69 -18.22 4.57
CA ALA A 38 5.48 -19.62 4.91
C ALA A 38 5.09 -20.47 3.69
N ASP A 39 4.34 -19.91 2.76
CA ASP A 39 3.95 -20.56 1.50
C ASP A 39 5.08 -20.57 0.45
N GLY A 40 6.25 -19.98 0.74
CA GLY A 40 7.36 -19.85 -0.21
C GLY A 40 7.08 -18.85 -1.33
N ASP A 41 6.12 -17.94 -1.11
CA ASP A 41 5.64 -16.99 -2.09
C ASP A 41 6.34 -15.62 -2.01
N ARG A 42 6.07 -14.78 -3.01
CA ARG A 42 6.61 -13.42 -3.09
C ARG A 42 5.50 -12.39 -3.12
N GLY A 43 5.69 -11.32 -2.36
CA GLY A 43 4.70 -10.26 -2.17
C GLY A 43 5.22 -8.88 -2.51
N LEU A 44 4.36 -8.07 -3.14
CA LEU A 44 4.57 -6.63 -3.29
C LEU A 44 3.78 -5.90 -2.21
N CYS A 45 4.43 -4.96 -1.52
CA CYS A 45 3.80 -4.09 -0.53
C CYS A 45 3.87 -2.63 -0.99
N PHE A 46 2.74 -2.05 -1.35
CA PHE A 46 2.65 -0.66 -1.78
C PHE A 46 2.23 0.26 -0.65
N THR A 47 2.92 1.39 -0.53
CA THR A 47 2.52 2.51 0.32
C THR A 47 2.78 3.81 -0.41
N GLN A 48 1.89 4.79 -0.31
CA GLN A 48 2.09 6.12 -0.89
C GLN A 48 3.18 6.93 -0.15
N TYR A 49 3.67 6.45 1.00
CA TYR A 49 4.59 7.16 1.89
C TYR A 49 5.98 6.53 1.95
N ALA A 50 6.99 7.24 1.41
CA ALA A 50 8.38 6.77 1.44
C ALA A 50 8.94 6.67 2.87
N GLU A 51 8.55 7.57 3.76
CA GLU A 51 8.96 7.49 5.17
C GLU A 51 8.46 6.20 5.83
N PHE A 52 7.23 5.78 5.53
CA PHE A 52 6.67 4.55 6.07
C PHE A 52 7.31 3.30 5.46
N GLY A 53 7.56 3.29 4.15
CA GLY A 53 8.32 2.22 3.50
C GLY A 53 9.71 2.02 4.11
N ARG A 54 10.40 3.12 4.44
CA ARG A 54 11.70 3.10 5.13
C ARG A 54 11.62 2.51 6.54
N MET A 55 10.52 2.74 7.27
CA MET A 55 10.27 2.15 8.58
C MET A 55 9.92 0.65 8.48
N LEU A 56 9.10 0.28 7.50
CA LEU A 56 8.62 -1.09 7.31
C LEU A 56 9.73 -2.05 6.86
N GLN A 57 10.66 -1.62 6.01
CA GLN A 57 11.68 -2.50 5.44
C GLN A 57 12.50 -3.24 6.50
N PRO A 58 13.23 -2.56 7.41
CA PRO A 58 14.04 -3.26 8.40
C PRO A 58 13.18 -4.02 9.41
N TYR A 59 11.96 -3.53 9.68
CA TYR A 59 11.02 -4.16 10.59
C TYR A 59 10.54 -5.53 10.09
N LEU A 60 10.03 -5.59 8.85
CA LEU A 60 9.55 -6.82 8.25
C LEU A 60 10.69 -7.80 7.98
N ALA A 61 11.87 -7.31 7.58
CA ALA A 61 13.05 -8.16 7.41
C ALA A 61 13.44 -8.87 8.71
N ALA A 62 13.49 -8.13 9.83
CA ALA A 62 13.81 -8.70 11.13
C ALA A 62 12.73 -9.68 11.62
N ARG A 63 11.45 -9.37 11.37
CA ARG A 63 10.33 -10.19 11.84
C ARG A 63 10.18 -11.50 11.05
N LEU A 64 10.31 -11.43 9.73
CA LEU A 64 10.04 -12.57 8.84
C LEU A 64 11.29 -13.43 8.61
N GLY A 65 12.49 -12.89 8.87
CA GLY A 65 13.74 -13.60 8.57
C GLY A 65 13.99 -13.81 7.08
N CYS A 66 13.30 -13.05 6.21
CA CYS A 66 13.43 -13.13 4.75
C CYS A 66 13.97 -11.81 4.17
N GLU A 67 14.31 -11.83 2.88
CA GLU A 67 14.68 -10.61 2.19
C GLU A 67 13.46 -9.68 2.02
N VAL A 68 13.65 -8.42 2.39
CA VAL A 68 12.69 -7.34 2.13
C VAL A 68 13.40 -6.22 1.37
N LEU A 69 13.10 -6.12 0.08
CA LEU A 69 13.60 -5.06 -0.79
C LEU A 69 12.75 -3.80 -0.62
N TYR A 70 13.34 -2.62 -0.82
CA TYR A 70 12.61 -1.36 -0.76
C TYR A 70 13.00 -0.41 -1.89
N LEU A 71 11.99 0.00 -2.67
CA LEU A 71 12.12 0.91 -3.80
C LEU A 71 11.30 2.18 -3.57
N HIS A 72 11.95 3.34 -3.72
CA HIS A 72 11.31 4.66 -3.61
C HIS A 72 11.71 5.57 -4.76
N GLY A 73 11.03 6.72 -4.91
CA GLY A 73 11.25 7.64 -6.04
C GLY A 73 12.65 8.25 -6.12
N GLY A 74 13.42 8.21 -5.04
CA GLY A 74 14.80 8.70 -4.99
C GLY A 74 15.85 7.62 -5.31
N THR A 75 15.44 6.37 -5.53
CA THR A 75 16.38 5.29 -5.83
C THR A 75 16.96 5.47 -7.23
N PRO A 76 18.31 5.50 -7.40
CA PRO A 76 18.95 5.58 -8.70
C PRO A 76 18.52 4.46 -9.64
N LYS A 77 18.40 4.76 -10.95
CA LYS A 77 17.98 3.78 -11.98
C LYS A 77 18.74 2.46 -11.89
N ARG A 78 20.07 2.50 -11.79
CA ARG A 78 20.91 1.29 -11.69
C ARG A 78 20.56 0.43 -10.48
N GLN A 79 20.32 1.03 -9.31
CA GLN A 79 19.96 0.29 -8.10
C GLN A 79 18.56 -0.29 -8.20
N ARG A 80 17.61 0.48 -8.75
CA ARG A 80 16.26 0.00 -9.03
C ARG A 80 16.28 -1.21 -9.95
N ASP A 81 16.98 -1.12 -11.08
CA ASP A 81 17.03 -2.20 -12.07
C ASP A 81 17.66 -3.46 -11.46
N ALA A 82 18.67 -3.31 -10.59
CA ALA A 82 19.27 -4.41 -9.83
C ALA A 82 18.29 -5.06 -8.82
N MET A 83 17.52 -4.27 -8.06
CA MET A 83 16.52 -4.81 -7.13
C MET A 83 15.39 -5.54 -7.86
N VAL A 84 14.94 -5.01 -9.00
CA VAL A 84 13.93 -5.67 -9.83
C VAL A 84 14.45 -7.00 -10.36
N ALA A 85 15.68 -7.02 -10.91
CA ALA A 85 16.29 -8.25 -11.39
C ALA A 85 16.45 -9.28 -10.27
N ARG A 86 16.87 -8.84 -9.07
CA ARG A 86 17.01 -9.68 -7.89
C ARG A 86 15.67 -10.29 -7.48
N PHE A 87 14.64 -9.48 -7.29
CA PHE A 87 13.29 -9.94 -6.93
C PHE A 87 12.72 -10.96 -7.93
N GLN A 88 12.99 -10.75 -9.23
CA GLN A 88 12.51 -11.62 -10.30
C GLN A 88 13.29 -12.94 -10.40
N ALA A 89 14.55 -12.95 -9.98
CA ALA A 89 15.43 -14.13 -10.03
C ALA A 89 15.45 -14.94 -8.73
N GLU A 90 14.90 -14.38 -7.64
CA GLU A 90 14.94 -15.00 -6.32
C GLU A 90 14.23 -16.36 -6.31
N THR A 91 14.84 -17.34 -5.64
CA THR A 91 14.25 -18.66 -5.45
C THR A 91 13.56 -18.79 -4.09
N GLU A 92 13.98 -17.97 -3.14
CA GLU A 92 13.39 -17.90 -1.80
C GLU A 92 12.18 -16.95 -1.76
N PRO A 93 11.31 -17.09 -0.74
CA PRO A 93 10.29 -16.09 -0.46
C PRO A 93 10.90 -14.72 -0.15
N ALA A 94 10.29 -13.68 -0.69
CA ALA A 94 10.78 -12.32 -0.57
C ALA A 94 9.63 -11.31 -0.64
N LEU A 95 9.81 -10.18 0.06
CA LEU A 95 8.92 -9.05 -0.04
C LEU A 95 9.61 -7.90 -0.78
N PHE A 96 8.82 -7.15 -1.55
CA PHE A 96 9.27 -5.93 -2.18
C PHE A 96 8.34 -4.78 -1.81
N ILE A 97 8.83 -3.85 -1.00
CA ILE A 97 8.11 -2.63 -0.62
C ILE A 97 8.33 -1.56 -1.70
N LEU A 98 7.26 -0.94 -2.17
CA LEU A 98 7.31 0.12 -3.18
C LEU A 98 6.56 1.35 -2.71
N SER A 99 7.24 2.49 -2.74
CA SER A 99 6.66 3.81 -2.46
C SER A 99 6.85 4.77 -3.64
N LEU A 100 6.45 4.31 -4.82
CA LEU A 100 6.56 5.06 -6.06
C LEU A 100 5.25 5.79 -6.33
N LYS A 101 5.33 7.07 -6.70
CA LYS A 101 4.18 7.80 -7.24
C LYS A 101 3.73 7.19 -8.57
N ALA A 102 2.47 7.43 -8.93
CA ALA A 102 1.94 7.09 -10.26
C ALA A 102 2.78 7.72 -11.36
N GLY A 103 2.99 6.98 -12.45
CA GLY A 103 3.67 7.46 -13.65
C GLY A 103 5.21 7.44 -13.57
N GLY A 104 5.85 6.76 -14.54
CA GLY A 104 7.26 6.99 -14.86
C GLY A 104 8.21 5.79 -14.72
N THR A 105 7.80 4.69 -14.11
CA THR A 105 8.63 3.47 -14.02
C THR A 105 7.83 2.25 -14.44
N GLY A 106 8.02 1.80 -15.68
CA GLY A 106 7.40 0.58 -16.21
C GLY A 106 8.02 -0.69 -15.63
N LEU A 107 7.86 -0.91 -14.33
CA LEU A 107 8.37 -2.08 -13.62
C LEU A 107 7.66 -3.35 -14.05
N ASN A 108 8.43 -4.43 -14.22
CA ASN A 108 7.90 -5.78 -14.44
C ASN A 108 8.20 -6.62 -13.20
N LEU A 109 7.17 -6.99 -12.44
CA LEU A 109 7.28 -7.67 -11.14
C LEU A 109 6.42 -8.94 -11.11
N THR A 110 6.46 -9.69 -12.22
CA THR A 110 5.67 -10.92 -12.47
C THR A 110 6.01 -12.09 -11.55
N ALA A 111 7.09 -12.03 -10.79
CA ALA A 111 7.45 -13.06 -9.82
C ALA A 111 6.60 -13.00 -8.55
N ALA A 112 5.84 -11.92 -8.33
CA ALA A 112 4.93 -11.79 -7.20
C ALA A 112 3.58 -12.48 -7.48
N SER A 113 3.09 -13.25 -6.52
CA SER A 113 1.73 -13.81 -6.47
C SER A 113 0.82 -13.03 -5.51
N HIS A 114 1.37 -12.07 -4.76
CA HIS A 114 0.61 -11.25 -3.80
C HIS A 114 0.91 -9.77 -3.98
N VAL A 115 -0.14 -8.95 -3.91
CA VAL A 115 -0.06 -7.49 -3.95
C VAL A 115 -0.85 -6.93 -2.77
N ILE A 116 -0.19 -6.16 -1.92
CA ILE A 116 -0.77 -5.55 -0.73
C ILE A 116 -0.68 -4.04 -0.87
N HIS A 117 -1.82 -3.35 -0.83
CA HIS A 117 -1.88 -1.89 -0.70
C HIS A 117 -2.14 -1.53 0.76
N VAL A 118 -1.10 -1.04 1.43
CA VAL A 118 -1.14 -0.78 2.88
C VAL A 118 -1.98 0.46 3.21
N ASP A 119 -2.04 1.43 2.30
CA ASP A 119 -2.88 2.62 2.39
C ASP A 119 -3.71 2.83 1.13
N ARG A 120 -4.95 3.31 1.30
CA ARG A 120 -5.85 3.59 0.17
C ARG A 120 -5.38 4.81 -0.58
N TRP A 121 -5.21 4.69 -1.89
CA TRP A 121 -4.94 5.82 -2.76
C TRP A 121 -6.22 6.63 -2.98
N TRP A 122 -6.08 7.95 -3.09
CA TRP A 122 -7.22 8.82 -3.46
C TRP A 122 -7.67 8.64 -4.90
N ASN A 123 -6.74 8.24 -5.77
CA ASN A 123 -7.01 7.97 -7.18
C ASN A 123 -6.88 6.46 -7.43
N PRO A 124 -7.99 5.74 -7.70
CA PRO A 124 -7.97 4.29 -7.92
C PRO A 124 -7.08 3.91 -9.11
N ALA A 125 -6.99 4.74 -10.14
CA ALA A 125 -6.16 4.45 -11.32
C ALA A 125 -4.66 4.33 -10.97
N VAL A 126 -4.21 4.98 -9.91
CA VAL A 126 -2.82 4.86 -9.45
C VAL A 126 -2.58 3.52 -8.76
N GLU A 127 -3.53 3.10 -7.94
CA GLU A 127 -3.49 1.81 -7.26
C GLU A 127 -3.60 0.65 -8.25
N ASP A 128 -4.48 0.79 -9.24
CA ASP A 128 -4.64 -0.19 -10.32
C ASP A 128 -3.36 -0.25 -11.16
N GLN A 129 -2.76 0.89 -11.53
CA GLN A 129 -1.45 0.89 -12.20
C GLN A 129 -0.34 0.25 -11.36
N ALA A 130 -0.35 0.44 -10.04
CA ALA A 130 0.62 -0.22 -9.15
C ALA A 130 0.41 -1.73 -9.13
N THR A 131 -0.85 -2.18 -9.11
CA THR A 131 -1.27 -3.58 -9.20
C THR A 131 -0.88 -4.21 -10.54
N ASP A 132 -1.08 -3.49 -11.65
CA ASP A 132 -0.76 -3.94 -13.02
C ASP A 132 0.72 -4.30 -13.20
N ARG A 133 1.61 -3.84 -12.33
CA ARG A 133 3.04 -4.22 -12.36
C ARG A 133 3.26 -5.71 -12.08
N ALA A 134 2.33 -6.37 -11.38
CA ALA A 134 2.32 -7.81 -11.14
C ALA A 134 1.58 -8.60 -12.23
N PHE A 135 0.58 -8.00 -12.90
CA PHE A 135 -0.26 -8.62 -13.94
C PHE A 135 0.32 -8.55 -15.36
N ARG A 136 1.64 -8.36 -15.51
CA ARG A 136 2.27 -8.21 -16.83
C ARG A 136 2.49 -9.54 -17.57
N ILE A 137 2.75 -9.42 -18.88
CA ILE A 137 3.21 -10.54 -19.73
C ILE A 137 4.40 -11.23 -19.04
N GLY A 138 4.26 -12.54 -18.79
CA GLY A 138 5.23 -13.34 -18.06
C GLY A 138 4.76 -13.76 -16.66
N GLN A 139 3.65 -13.20 -16.15
CA GLN A 139 2.95 -13.74 -14.99
C GLN A 139 2.36 -15.13 -15.33
N ARG A 140 2.57 -16.10 -14.43
CA ARG A 140 2.15 -17.50 -14.61
C ARG A 140 1.31 -18.02 -13.44
N ARG A 141 1.11 -17.22 -12.41
CA ARG A 141 0.37 -17.55 -11.20
C ARG A 141 -0.78 -16.57 -11.03
N ASP A 142 -1.84 -17.03 -10.36
CA ASP A 142 -2.89 -16.14 -9.89
C ASP A 142 -2.30 -15.13 -8.90
N VAL A 143 -2.72 -13.87 -9.02
CA VAL A 143 -2.23 -12.79 -8.17
C VAL A 143 -3.34 -12.36 -7.22
N GLN A 144 -3.11 -12.52 -5.92
CA GLN A 144 -4.03 -12.04 -4.88
C GLN A 144 -3.76 -10.56 -4.58
N VAL A 145 -4.79 -9.73 -4.69
CA VAL A 145 -4.70 -8.29 -4.40
C VAL A 145 -5.47 -7.98 -3.12
N ARG A 146 -4.79 -7.42 -2.11
CA ARG A 146 -5.36 -7.05 -0.82
C ARG A 146 -5.22 -5.54 -0.61
N LYS A 147 -6.34 -4.84 -0.42
CA LYS A 147 -6.39 -3.38 -0.23
C LYS A 147 -6.83 -3.09 1.20
N PHE A 148 -5.97 -2.48 2.01
CA PHE A 148 -6.27 -2.25 3.42
C PHE A 148 -7.06 -0.96 3.60
N VAL A 149 -8.10 -1.04 4.43
CA VAL A 149 -8.96 0.07 4.82
C VAL A 149 -9.08 0.06 6.35
N CYS A 150 -8.81 1.19 7.00
CA CYS A 150 -9.08 1.33 8.43
C CYS A 150 -10.56 1.71 8.66
N VAL A 151 -11.32 0.78 9.23
CA VAL A 151 -12.78 0.91 9.48
C VAL A 151 -13.08 2.12 10.37
N GLY A 152 -14.17 2.83 10.07
CA GLY A 152 -14.64 3.99 10.80
C GLY A 152 -13.75 5.23 10.69
N THR A 153 -12.71 5.18 9.85
CA THR A 153 -11.79 6.31 9.64
C THR A 153 -12.03 7.00 8.30
N VAL A 154 -11.23 8.04 8.04
CA VAL A 154 -11.16 8.70 6.74
C VAL A 154 -10.97 7.70 5.59
N GLU A 155 -10.28 6.57 5.80
CA GLU A 155 -10.02 5.61 4.73
C GLU A 155 -11.26 4.85 4.26
N GLU A 156 -12.16 4.48 5.18
CA GLU A 156 -13.42 3.82 4.84
C GLU A 156 -14.32 4.74 4.02
N ARG A 157 -14.32 6.03 4.34
CA ARG A 157 -15.11 7.02 3.60
C ARG A 157 -14.51 7.31 2.23
N ILE A 158 -13.18 7.36 2.14
CA ILE A 158 -12.47 7.42 0.85
C ILE A 158 -12.85 6.23 -0.01
N ASP A 159 -12.84 5.03 0.57
CA ASP A 159 -13.21 3.80 -0.11
C ASP A 159 -14.64 3.86 -0.65
N ALA A 160 -15.61 4.20 0.20
CA ALA A 160 -17.01 4.33 -0.17
C ALA A 160 -17.22 5.35 -1.31
N MET A 161 -16.58 6.52 -1.24
CA MET A 161 -16.67 7.53 -2.29
C MET A 161 -16.04 7.08 -3.61
N ILE A 162 -14.93 6.34 -3.56
CA ILE A 162 -14.30 5.78 -4.76
C ILE A 162 -15.23 4.77 -5.42
N GLU A 163 -15.84 3.87 -4.64
CA GLU A 163 -16.76 2.86 -5.17
C GLU A 163 -18.06 3.46 -5.68
N GLU A 164 -18.63 4.47 -5.01
CA GLU A 164 -19.77 5.24 -5.51
C GLU A 164 -19.45 5.92 -6.85
N LYS A 165 -18.28 6.57 -6.94
CA LYS A 165 -17.83 7.19 -8.19
C LYS A 165 -17.59 6.17 -9.29
N LYS A 166 -17.04 4.99 -9.00
CA LYS A 166 -16.88 3.94 -10.01
C LYS A 166 -18.22 3.44 -10.51
N ALA A 167 -19.20 3.26 -9.62
CA ALA A 167 -20.54 2.84 -9.99
C ALA A 167 -21.24 3.89 -10.88
N LEU A 168 -21.06 5.18 -10.57
CA LEU A 168 -21.63 6.28 -11.34
C LEU A 168 -20.87 6.55 -12.65
N ALA A 169 -19.55 6.43 -12.63
CA ALA A 169 -18.64 6.81 -13.69
C ALA A 169 -18.16 5.62 -14.51
N GLY A 170 -19.03 4.66 -14.84
CA GLY A 170 -18.74 3.54 -15.76
C GLY A 170 -18.20 3.93 -17.15
N LYS A 171 -17.80 5.19 -17.40
CA LYS A 171 -17.11 5.65 -18.60
C LYS A 171 -15.89 6.57 -18.44
N ILE A 172 -15.72 7.42 -17.42
CA ILE A 172 -14.52 8.30 -17.33
C ILE A 172 -14.29 8.71 -15.86
N VAL A 173 -13.27 8.16 -15.20
CA VAL A 173 -12.80 8.68 -13.90
C VAL A 173 -11.66 9.65 -14.15
N GLY A 174 -11.90 10.93 -13.84
CA GLY A 174 -10.93 12.01 -13.94
C GLY A 174 -9.75 11.85 -12.97
N THR A 175 -8.57 12.31 -13.39
CA THR A 175 -7.31 12.14 -12.68
C THR A 175 -7.09 13.25 -11.65
N GLY A 176 -7.30 12.96 -10.37
CA GLY A 176 -6.72 13.77 -9.29
C GLY A 176 -7.53 13.85 -7.99
N GLU A 177 -6.90 14.47 -6.98
CA GLU A 177 -7.48 14.78 -5.67
C GLU A 177 -8.41 16.02 -5.71
N SER A 178 -8.60 16.64 -6.89
CA SER A 178 -9.33 17.92 -7.06
C SER A 178 -10.73 17.90 -6.46
N TRP A 179 -11.40 16.76 -6.50
CA TRP A 179 -12.77 16.64 -5.99
C TRP A 179 -12.88 16.88 -4.48
N LEU A 180 -11.80 16.72 -3.70
CA LEU A 180 -11.78 17.08 -2.29
C LEU A 180 -11.90 18.60 -2.08
N ALA A 181 -11.35 19.39 -3.00
CA ALA A 181 -11.42 20.84 -2.95
C ALA A 181 -12.82 21.36 -3.31
N ASP A 182 -13.62 20.55 -4.01
CA ASP A 182 -14.97 20.89 -4.46
C ASP A 182 -16.08 20.50 -3.45
N MET A 183 -15.72 19.86 -2.33
CA MET A 183 -16.69 19.41 -1.30
C MET A 183 -17.20 20.58 -0.44
N SER A 184 -18.45 20.48 0.02
CA SER A 184 -18.96 21.41 1.04
C SER A 184 -18.27 21.18 2.38
N VAL A 185 -18.30 22.17 3.27
CA VAL A 185 -17.73 22.05 4.64
C VAL A 185 -18.41 20.94 5.44
N ALA A 186 -19.72 20.72 5.21
CA ALA A 186 -20.47 19.66 5.87
C ALA A 186 -19.96 18.29 5.41
N ASP A 187 -19.87 18.07 4.10
CA ASP A 187 -19.37 16.80 3.54
C ASP A 187 -17.92 16.55 3.96
N LEU A 188 -17.08 17.60 4.00
CA LEU A 188 -15.69 17.46 4.45
C LEU A 188 -15.60 17.03 5.92
N ARG A 189 -16.46 17.58 6.79
CA ARG A 189 -16.55 17.17 8.20
C ARG A 189 -16.94 15.69 8.30
N ASP A 190 -17.91 15.29 7.51
CA ASP A 190 -18.38 13.91 7.44
C ASP A 190 -17.37 12.97 6.79
N VAL A 191 -16.35 13.45 6.10
CA VAL A 191 -15.23 12.62 5.61
C VAL A 191 -14.13 12.46 6.68
N ILE A 192 -13.87 13.48 7.51
CA ILE A 192 -12.73 13.46 8.44
C ILE A 192 -13.05 12.96 9.85
N ALA A 193 -14.31 12.97 10.27
CA ALA A 193 -14.70 12.51 11.62
C ALA A 193 -14.36 11.03 11.87
N LEU A 194 -14.01 10.65 13.09
CA LEU A 194 -13.91 9.24 13.45
C LEU A 194 -15.32 8.71 13.76
N ALA A 195 -15.69 7.54 13.24
CA ALA A 195 -16.96 6.90 13.57
C ALA A 195 -16.97 6.52 15.07
N PRO A 196 -18.04 6.79 15.83
CA PRO A 196 -18.12 6.46 17.26
C PRO A 196 -17.83 4.98 17.56
N GLU A 197 -18.24 4.08 16.66
CA GLU A 197 -18.09 2.63 16.77
C GLU A 197 -16.63 2.17 16.59
N ALA A 198 -15.77 3.01 16.00
CA ALA A 198 -14.34 2.72 15.84
C ALA A 198 -13.55 2.83 17.16
N VAL A 199 -14.15 3.40 18.21
CA VAL A 199 -13.52 3.63 19.51
C VAL A 199 -14.02 2.66 20.58
N SER A 200 -15.06 1.86 20.30
CA SER A 200 -15.60 0.91 21.28
C SER A 200 -14.77 -0.38 21.35
N GLN A 201 -13.84 -0.42 22.32
CA GLN A 201 -13.48 -1.62 23.09
C GLN A 201 -13.32 -1.25 24.56
#